data_AF-A0A8J7Q201-F1
#
_entry.id   AF-A0A8J7Q201-F1
#
_cell.length_a   1.000
_cell.length_b   1.000
_cell.length_c   1.000
_cell.angle_alpha   90.00
_cell.angle_beta   90.00
_cell.angle_gamma   90.00
#
_symmetry.space_group_name_H-M   'P 1'
#
loop_
_entity.id
_entity.type
_entity.pdbx_description
1 polymer ?
#
loop_
_entity_poly.entity_id
_entity_poly.type
_entity_poly.pdbx_seq_one_letter_code
_entity_poly.pdbx_strand_id
1 'polypeptide(L)'
;MSKVEELISQLDGSDEEWDAIKWLRENVSNELPIHLLKAYPKTTQWKKRESLVYHSMRYARESQPAKDLGMLALKDRSKMVRYRACMLLAYSLDQSLLPNLLELKKDFPENTMEDLLATIDAIQSQNHHYFVDRDHSGKIKLNIG
;
A
#
# COMPACT_ATOMS: atom_id res chain seq x y z
N MET A 1 -11.80 23.46 -1.58
CA MET A 1 -10.79 22.39 -1.49
C MET A 1 -9.88 22.75 -0.34
N SER A 2 -9.75 21.88 0.66
CA SER A 2 -8.87 22.12 1.81
C SER A 2 -7.39 22.03 1.39
N LYS A 3 -6.48 22.57 2.21
CA LYS A 3 -5.02 22.47 1.94
C LYS A 3 -4.57 21.01 1.82
N VAL A 4 -5.13 20.13 2.65
CA VAL A 4 -4.86 18.68 2.62
C VAL A 4 -5.29 18.07 1.29
N GLU A 5 -6.51 18.38 0.81
CA GLU A 5 -7.01 17.88 -0.48
C GLU A 5 -6.17 18.37 -1.66
N GLU A 6 -5.74 19.64 -1.63
CA GLU A 6 -4.85 20.22 -2.64
C GLU A 6 -3.52 19.45 -2.71
N LEU A 7 -2.86 19.24 -1.57
CA LEU A 7 -1.57 18.54 -1.52
C LEU A 7 -1.70 17.06 -1.87
N ILE A 8 -2.79 16.40 -1.46
CA ILE A 8 -3.07 15.01 -1.89
C ILE A 8 -3.25 14.94 -3.41
N SER A 9 -3.81 15.96 -4.04
CA SER A 9 -3.95 15.99 -5.50
C SER A 9 -2.61 16.06 -6.24
N GLN A 10 -1.54 16.50 -5.56
CA GLN A 10 -0.18 16.57 -6.09
C GLN A 10 0.58 15.24 -5.96
N LEU A 11 0.01 14.24 -5.27
CA LEU A 11 0.62 12.91 -5.15
C LEU A 11 0.42 12.14 -6.47
N ASP A 12 1.46 12.12 -7.29
CA ASP A 12 1.47 11.51 -8.63
C ASP A 12 2.79 10.84 -9.05
N GLY A 13 3.76 10.77 -8.15
CA GLY A 13 5.10 10.23 -8.36
C GLY A 13 6.09 11.21 -9.01
N SER A 14 5.75 12.49 -9.12
CA SER A 14 6.66 13.57 -9.54
C SER A 14 7.63 13.98 -8.43
N ASP A 15 8.55 14.90 -8.73
CA ASP A 15 9.46 15.44 -7.71
C ASP A 15 8.72 16.37 -6.74
N GLU A 16 7.71 17.11 -7.23
CA GLU A 16 6.88 18.01 -6.45
C GLU A 16 6.05 17.29 -5.37
N GLU A 17 5.75 16.00 -5.57
CA GLU A 17 5.11 15.14 -4.58
C GLU A 17 5.84 15.13 -3.24
N TRP A 18 7.17 15.21 -3.24
CA TRP A 18 7.97 15.07 -2.02
C TRP A 18 7.77 16.22 -1.04
N ASP A 19 7.61 17.44 -1.53
CA ASP A 19 7.29 18.60 -0.70
C ASP A 19 5.85 18.50 -0.17
N ALA A 20 4.92 18.07 -1.01
CA ALA A 20 3.53 17.88 -0.61
C ALA A 20 3.39 16.81 0.48
N ILE A 21 4.02 15.65 0.31
CA ILE A 21 3.95 14.56 1.29
C ILE A 21 4.71 14.92 2.57
N LYS A 22 5.83 15.66 2.48
CA LYS A 22 6.54 16.16 3.66
C LYS A 22 5.63 17.04 4.49
N TRP A 23 4.98 18.03 3.88
CA TRP A 23 4.04 18.90 4.59
C TRP A 23 2.89 18.09 5.22
N LEU A 24 2.31 17.15 4.48
CA LEU A 24 1.22 16.30 4.97
C LEU A 24 1.65 15.46 6.18
N ARG A 25 2.86 14.91 6.16
CA ARG A 25 3.42 14.15 7.28
C ARG A 25 3.70 15.02 8.50
N GLU A 26 4.13 16.26 8.31
CA GLU A 26 4.42 17.18 9.42
C GLU A 26 3.15 17.73 10.09
N ASN A 27 2.07 17.89 9.32
CA ASN A 27 0.87 18.62 9.80
C ASN A 27 -0.33 17.71 10.09
N VAL A 28 -0.46 16.57 9.41
CA VAL A 28 -1.62 15.68 9.53
C VAL A 28 -1.24 14.19 9.58
N SER A 29 -0.04 13.83 10.07
CA SER A 29 0.50 12.45 10.10
C SER A 29 -0.53 11.39 10.51
N ASN A 30 -1.20 11.61 11.66
CA ASN A 30 -2.13 10.64 12.26
C ASN A 30 -3.40 10.45 11.43
N GLU A 31 -3.85 11.48 10.72
CA GLU A 31 -5.05 11.46 9.91
C GLU A 31 -4.74 11.17 8.43
N LEU A 32 -3.48 11.21 8.03
CA LEU A 32 -3.07 11.07 6.64
C LEU A 32 -3.61 9.79 5.99
N PRO A 33 -3.51 8.59 6.61
CA PRO A 33 -4.12 7.37 6.04
C PRO A 33 -5.63 7.51 5.75
N ILE A 34 -6.38 8.23 6.58
CA ILE A 34 -7.80 8.48 6.39
C ILE A 34 -8.02 9.34 5.15
N HIS A 35 -7.21 10.38 4.98
CA HIS A 35 -7.31 11.25 3.81
C HIS A 35 -6.90 10.53 2.51
N LEU A 36 -5.83 9.72 2.54
CA LEU A 36 -5.38 8.93 1.39
C LEU A 36 -6.45 7.90 0.97
N LEU A 37 -7.04 7.19 1.94
CA LEU A 37 -8.15 6.25 1.70
C LEU A 37 -9.36 6.95 1.06
N LYS A 38 -9.76 8.13 1.59
CA LYS A 38 -10.87 8.91 1.04
C LYS A 38 -10.61 9.44 -0.38
N ALA A 39 -9.35 9.74 -0.70
CA ALA A 39 -8.97 10.25 -2.01
C ALA A 39 -8.89 9.14 -3.07
N TYR A 40 -8.44 7.94 -2.69
CA TYR A 40 -8.20 6.83 -3.59
C TYR A 40 -9.32 6.54 -4.61
N PRO A 41 -10.60 6.34 -4.22
CA PRO A 41 -11.66 6.01 -5.17
C PRO A 41 -12.02 7.17 -6.11
N LYS A 42 -11.65 8.41 -5.78
CA LYS A 42 -11.90 9.61 -6.60
C LYS A 42 -10.79 9.82 -7.64
N THR A 43 -9.66 9.14 -7.49
CA THR A 43 -8.46 9.33 -8.30
C THR A 43 -8.48 8.47 -9.55
N THR A 44 -8.57 9.10 -10.72
CA THR A 44 -8.71 8.42 -12.01
C THR A 44 -7.36 7.93 -12.58
N GLN A 45 -6.28 8.65 -12.30
CA GLN A 45 -4.93 8.36 -12.79
C GLN A 45 -4.27 7.25 -11.96
N TRP A 46 -3.74 6.23 -12.63
CA TRP A 46 -3.16 5.08 -11.93
C TRP A 46 -1.88 5.43 -11.17
N LYS A 47 -1.04 6.35 -11.67
CA LYS A 47 0.18 6.81 -10.98
C LYS A 47 -0.15 7.48 -9.64
N LYS A 48 -1.18 8.33 -9.65
CA LYS A 48 -1.69 8.96 -8.42
C LYS A 48 -2.21 7.91 -7.44
N ARG A 49 -3.02 6.95 -7.89
CA ARG A 49 -3.47 5.84 -7.03
C ARG A 49 -2.32 5.02 -6.46
N GLU A 50 -1.29 4.74 -7.27
CA GLU A 50 -0.07 4.07 -6.81
C GLU A 50 0.61 4.87 -5.70
N SER A 51 0.79 6.17 -5.90
CA SER A 51 1.41 7.07 -4.92
C SER A 51 0.63 7.11 -3.59
N LEU A 52 -0.71 7.19 -3.64
CA LEU A 52 -1.54 7.12 -2.43
C LEU A 52 -1.29 5.84 -1.63
N VAL A 53 -1.16 4.69 -2.30
CA VAL A 53 -0.86 3.42 -1.65
C VAL A 53 0.56 3.40 -1.11
N TYR A 54 1.54 3.85 -1.91
CA TYR A 54 2.94 3.93 -1.51
C TYR A 54 3.15 4.75 -0.23
N HIS A 55 2.59 5.96 -0.17
CA HIS A 55 2.73 6.82 1.00
C HIS A 55 1.95 6.35 2.23
N SER A 56 0.98 5.46 2.05
CA SER A 56 0.25 4.83 3.15
C SER A 56 1.05 3.70 3.83
N MET A 57 2.05 3.12 3.16
CA MET A 57 2.81 1.96 3.65
C MET A 57 3.41 2.17 5.04
N ARG A 58 3.98 3.35 5.31
CA ARG A 58 4.61 3.65 6.60
C ARG A 58 3.65 3.52 7.80
N TYR A 59 2.35 3.62 7.56
CA TYR A 59 1.31 3.53 8.59
C TYR A 59 0.69 2.13 8.69
N ALA A 60 1.06 1.19 7.82
CA ALA A 60 0.35 -0.07 7.65
C ALA A 60 0.33 -0.97 8.90
N ARG A 61 1.31 -0.84 9.79
CA ARG A 61 1.35 -1.63 11.04
C ARG A 61 0.32 -1.16 12.07
N GLU A 62 0.02 0.14 12.10
CA GLU A 62 -0.73 0.76 13.19
C GLU A 62 -2.09 1.32 12.74
N SER A 63 -2.26 1.61 11.45
CA SER A 63 -3.43 2.30 10.93
C SER A 63 -4.37 1.35 10.16
N GLN A 64 -5.57 1.14 10.69
CA GLN A 64 -6.61 0.40 9.96
C GLN A 64 -6.96 1.04 8.61
N PRO A 65 -7.12 2.38 8.49
CA PRO A 65 -7.32 3.02 7.17
C PRO A 65 -6.22 2.73 6.15
N ALA A 66 -4.96 2.55 6.59
CA ALA A 66 -3.88 2.18 5.68
C ALA A 66 -4.06 0.74 5.14
N LYS A 67 -4.44 -0.19 6.00
CA LYS A 67 -4.75 -1.58 5.63
C LYS A 67 -5.98 -1.65 4.73
N ASP A 68 -7.02 -0.88 5.03
CA ASP A 68 -8.23 -0.79 4.21
C ASP A 68 -7.91 -0.25 2.80
N LEU A 69 -7.01 0.74 2.71
CA LEU A 69 -6.52 1.22 1.42
C LEU A 69 -5.77 0.13 0.65
N GLY A 70 -4.91 -0.65 1.32
CA GLY A 70 -4.27 -1.82 0.71
C GLY A 70 -5.27 -2.83 0.18
N MET A 71 -6.26 -3.22 1.00
CA MET A 71 -7.31 -4.17 0.60
C MET A 71 -8.14 -3.66 -0.58
N LEU A 72 -8.44 -2.36 -0.62
CA LEU A 72 -9.12 -1.74 -1.74
C LEU A 72 -8.26 -1.76 -3.01
N ALA A 73 -6.97 -1.44 -2.87
CA ALA A 73 -6.03 -1.33 -3.99
C ALA A 73 -5.63 -2.67 -4.60
N LEU A 74 -5.82 -3.80 -3.88
CA LEU A 74 -5.67 -5.15 -4.45
C LEU A 74 -6.59 -5.40 -5.65
N LYS A 75 -7.72 -4.68 -5.74
CA LYS A 75 -8.68 -4.77 -6.85
C LYS A 75 -8.40 -3.77 -7.98
N ASP A 76 -7.29 -3.03 -7.93
CA ASP A 76 -7.00 -2.02 -8.96
C ASP A 76 -6.75 -2.66 -10.33
N ARG A 77 -7.19 -1.98 -11.39
CA ARG A 77 -6.90 -2.37 -12.77
C ARG A 77 -5.40 -2.37 -13.10
N SER A 78 -4.63 -1.47 -12.49
CA SER A 78 -3.18 -1.35 -12.73
C SER A 78 -2.40 -2.40 -11.94
N LYS A 79 -1.54 -3.14 -12.64
CA LYS A 79 -0.58 -4.07 -12.02
C LYS A 79 0.32 -3.37 -11.00
N MET A 80 0.80 -2.15 -11.30
CA MET A 80 1.68 -1.40 -10.41
C MET A 80 0.99 -1.04 -9.09
N VAL A 81 -0.30 -0.66 -9.17
CA VAL A 81 -1.08 -0.35 -7.96
C VAL A 81 -1.32 -1.60 -7.12
N ARG A 82 -1.65 -2.74 -7.76
CA ARG A 82 -1.77 -4.03 -7.05
C ARG A 82 -0.46 -4.48 -6.40
N TYR A 83 0.68 -4.29 -7.06
CA TYR A 83 1.99 -4.58 -6.49
C TYR A 83 2.25 -3.75 -5.23
N ARG A 84 1.96 -2.43 -5.25
CA ARG A 84 2.06 -1.59 -4.05
C ARG A 84 1.07 -2.01 -2.97
N ALA A 85 -0.14 -2.43 -3.34
CA ALA A 85 -1.12 -2.92 -2.37
C ALA A 85 -0.61 -4.17 -1.63
N CYS A 86 -0.09 -5.15 -2.37
CA CYS A 86 0.56 -6.33 -1.82
C CYS A 86 1.71 -5.96 -0.88
N MET A 87 2.61 -5.08 -1.32
CA MET A 87 3.74 -4.62 -0.51
C MET A 87 3.31 -3.91 0.79
N LEU A 88 2.25 -3.10 0.74
CA LEU A 88 1.68 -2.44 1.91
C LEU A 88 1.16 -3.47 2.92
N LEU A 89 0.36 -4.43 2.45
CA LEU A 89 -0.24 -5.45 3.30
C LEU A 89 0.82 -6.40 3.87
N ALA A 90 1.84 -6.75 3.09
CA ALA A 90 2.97 -7.53 3.57
C ALA A 90 3.73 -6.80 4.69
N TYR A 91 3.87 -5.47 4.59
CA TYR A 91 4.48 -4.67 5.65
C TYR A 91 3.63 -4.54 6.92
N SER A 92 2.29 -4.60 6.78
CA SER A 92 1.36 -4.53 7.91
C SER A 92 1.51 -5.70 8.89
N LEU A 93 1.89 -6.89 8.38
CA LEU A 93 1.97 -8.14 9.12
C LEU A 93 0.68 -8.52 9.87
N ASP A 94 -0.47 -7.98 9.45
CA ASP A 94 -1.73 -8.18 10.12
C ASP A 94 -2.35 -9.53 9.77
N GLN A 95 -2.27 -10.47 10.71
CA GLN A 95 -2.82 -11.81 10.55
C GLN A 95 -4.34 -11.84 10.36
N SER A 96 -5.06 -10.81 10.83
CA SER A 96 -6.53 -10.73 10.64
C SER A 96 -6.93 -10.60 9.17
N LEU A 97 -6.00 -10.20 8.29
CA LEU A 97 -6.23 -10.08 6.86
C LEU A 97 -6.12 -11.42 6.10
N LEU A 98 -5.51 -12.45 6.70
CA LEU A 98 -5.24 -13.73 6.04
C LEU A 98 -6.50 -14.39 5.45
N PRO A 99 -7.65 -14.46 6.15
CA PRO A 99 -8.85 -15.06 5.57
C PRO A 99 -9.27 -14.37 4.27
N ASN A 100 -9.27 -13.03 4.26
CA ASN A 100 -9.66 -12.24 3.09
C ASN A 100 -8.67 -12.43 1.93
N LEU A 101 -7.35 -12.49 2.21
CA LEU A 101 -6.33 -12.70 1.19
C LEU A 101 -6.39 -14.12 0.59
N LEU A 102 -6.65 -15.13 1.41
CA LEU A 102 -6.80 -16.52 0.97
C LEU A 102 -8.07 -16.71 0.14
N GLU A 103 -9.16 -16.03 0.48
CA GLU A 103 -10.37 -16.01 -0.34
C GLU A 103 -10.12 -15.33 -1.69
N LEU A 104 -9.48 -14.15 -1.67
CA LEU A 104 -9.18 -13.36 -2.87
C LEU A 104 -8.29 -14.11 -3.87
N LYS A 105 -7.42 -15.02 -3.40
CA LYS A 105 -6.54 -15.85 -4.24
C LYS A 105 -7.27 -16.54 -5.39
N LYS A 106 -8.54 -16.90 -5.24
CA LYS A 106 -9.31 -17.62 -6.27
C LYS A 106 -9.52 -16.80 -7.55
N ASP A 107 -9.73 -15.50 -7.39
CA ASP A 107 -10.09 -14.58 -8.47
C ASP A 107 -9.01 -13.51 -8.71
N PHE A 108 -7.82 -13.70 -8.13
CA PHE A 108 -6.75 -12.71 -8.23
C PHE A 108 -6.08 -12.75 -9.62
N PRO A 109 -5.76 -11.59 -10.23
CA PRO A 109 -5.13 -11.58 -11.55
C PRO A 109 -3.81 -12.36 -11.58
N GLU A 110 -3.69 -13.28 -12.54
CA GLU A 110 -2.54 -14.19 -12.69
C GLU A 110 -1.20 -13.44 -12.73
N ASN A 111 -1.16 -12.31 -13.45
CA ASN A 111 0.05 -11.49 -13.62
C ASN A 111 0.54 -10.79 -12.34
N THR A 112 -0.17 -10.92 -11.24
CA THR A 112 0.17 -10.43 -9.89
C THR A 112 0.00 -11.49 -8.80
N MET A 113 -0.28 -12.75 -9.17
CA MET A 113 -0.52 -13.84 -8.21
C MET A 113 0.66 -14.07 -7.27
N GLU A 114 1.89 -14.04 -7.81
CA GLU A 114 3.09 -14.23 -7.01
C GLU A 114 3.26 -13.16 -5.93
N ASP A 115 2.85 -11.92 -6.20
CA ASP A 115 2.89 -10.83 -5.22
C ASP A 115 1.89 -11.07 -4.08
N LEU A 116 0.69 -11.59 -4.41
CA LEU A 116 -0.29 -11.97 -3.38
C LEU A 116 0.22 -13.13 -2.53
N LEU A 117 0.84 -14.15 -3.14
CA LEU A 117 1.41 -15.28 -2.42
C LEU A 117 2.55 -14.85 -1.50
N ALA A 118 3.45 -14.00 -1.98
CA ALA A 118 4.53 -13.44 -1.17
C ALA A 118 3.99 -12.55 -0.03
N THR A 119 2.86 -11.86 -0.24
CA THR A 119 2.17 -11.10 0.81
C THR A 119 1.64 -12.01 1.90
N ILE A 120 0.96 -13.10 1.51
CA ILE A 120 0.42 -14.09 2.45
C ILE A 120 1.55 -14.73 3.25
N ASP A 121 2.64 -15.14 2.58
CA ASP A 121 3.81 -15.72 3.23
C ASP A 121 4.47 -14.75 4.22
N ALA A 122 4.66 -13.48 3.83
CA ALA A 122 5.19 -12.46 4.72
C ALA A 122 4.33 -12.28 5.98
N ILE A 123 3.00 -12.27 5.85
CA ILE A 123 2.08 -12.15 7.00
C ILE A 123 2.10 -13.42 7.87
N GLN A 124 2.06 -14.60 7.26
CA GLN A 124 2.11 -15.88 7.99
C GLN A 124 3.42 -16.04 8.77
N SER A 125 4.53 -15.69 8.14
CA SER A 125 5.87 -15.78 8.71
C SER A 125 6.21 -14.60 9.64
N GLN A 126 5.31 -13.61 9.76
CA GLN A 126 5.55 -12.38 10.51
C GLN A 126 6.85 -11.67 10.08
N ASN A 127 7.17 -11.74 8.79
CA ASN A 127 8.41 -11.21 8.22
C ASN A 127 8.16 -10.52 6.86
N HIS A 128 8.05 -9.20 6.89
CA HIS A 128 7.77 -8.38 5.72
C HIS A 128 8.86 -8.45 4.64
N HIS A 129 10.08 -8.87 4.97
CA HIS A 129 11.14 -9.03 3.98
C HIS A 129 10.84 -10.16 2.99
N TYR A 130 10.08 -11.19 3.38
CA TYR A 130 9.72 -12.31 2.51
C TYR A 130 8.84 -11.92 1.32
N PHE A 131 8.25 -10.73 1.34
CA PHE A 131 7.59 -10.19 0.15
C PHE A 131 8.55 -10.04 -1.05
N VAL A 132 9.78 -9.58 -0.80
CA VAL A 132 10.82 -9.42 -1.84
C VAL A 132 11.87 -10.53 -1.80
N ASP A 133 12.12 -11.12 -0.63
CA ASP A 133 13.02 -12.26 -0.42
C ASP A 133 12.26 -13.58 -0.50
N ARG A 134 11.73 -13.89 -1.70
CA ARG A 134 10.81 -15.00 -1.92
C ARG A 134 11.40 -16.39 -1.63
N ASP A 135 12.73 -16.50 -1.66
CA ASP A 135 13.46 -17.74 -1.37
C ASP A 135 13.94 -17.81 0.10
N HIS A 136 13.54 -16.85 0.94
CA HIS A 136 13.92 -16.75 2.36
C HIS A 136 15.44 -16.75 2.57
N SER A 137 16.18 -16.15 1.64
CA SER A 137 17.64 -16.19 1.60
C SER A 137 18.31 -15.30 2.65
N GLY A 138 17.58 -14.32 3.19
CA GLY A 138 18.09 -13.26 4.07
C GLY A 138 18.91 -12.18 3.35
N LYS A 139 19.07 -12.27 2.02
CA LYS A 139 19.94 -11.36 1.24
C LYS A 139 19.20 -10.14 0.72
N ILE A 140 17.89 -10.22 0.57
CA ILE A 140 17.04 -9.15 0.03
C ILE A 140 16.20 -8.59 1.17
N LYS A 141 16.11 -7.25 1.27
CA LYS A 141 15.35 -6.58 2.33
C LYS A 141 14.34 -5.63 1.72
N LEU A 142 13.09 -5.77 2.13
CA LEU A 142 12.08 -4.75 1.92
C LEU A 142 12.31 -3.62 2.93
N ASN A 143 12.68 -2.44 2.44
CA ASN A 143 12.78 -1.23 3.25
C ASN A 143 11.58 -0.32 2.94
N ILE A 144 10.86 0.09 3.98
CA ILE A 144 9.77 1.06 3.88
C ILE A 144 10.26 2.37 4.51
N GLY A 145 10.09 3.48 3.80
CA GLY A 145 10.48 4.83 4.22
C GLY A 145 9.37 5.65 4.87
#